data_AF-A0AA95HAH9-F1
#
_entry.id   AF-A0AA95HAH9-F1
#
_cell.length_a   1.000
_cell.length_b   1.000
_cell.length_c   1.000
_cell.angle_alpha   90.00
_cell.angle_beta   90.00
_cell.angle_gamma   90.00
#
_symmetry.space_group_name_H-M   'P 1'
#
loop_
_entity.id
_entity.type
_entity.pdbx_description
1 polymer ?
#
loop_
_entity_poly.entity_id
_entity_poly.type
_entity_poly.pdbx_seq_one_letter_code
_entity_poly.pdbx_strand_id
1 'polypeptide(L)'
;MRVAFCLLLLSCVWISPLYAAQIVTPSQTSITLTDNRAFDYQLRYSVTAPETLSSTGLGLRIHYNSHALTWVSSSNLFALGLQPVGEAQDDTTDNDQDADTDKYFVVAWLDSNAQWPTSTNTSLLTASFKPVSSFVGTTYIRASASATVYKASFTSTPMKVTLGNAVNLKLKAILQGAYDNSSQLMRDALRADGLLPLKQPYAYLGYKGLETTSYTVLATTGNTAPVDWVLVELYNPMTQTSFRKAALIQRNGQVVEALNQQSSLIFNAAPAAAYYVRLWHRNHLSIRTAKPINLGVDATFVDFSNSSTPTYGTHAAYVEGTLQALWAGDVNQDAALIAEGNNSDRTSILALLLMDANNESASSNFQIQRYDAADLNLDGIVLYAGPNNDTNVLFGNILLHPANVYANSNFIVREAALQ
;
A
#
# COMPACT_ATOMS: atom_id res chain seq x y z
N MET A 1 -20.36 68.09 -45.36
CA MET A 1 -19.36 68.76 -44.50
C MET A 1 -19.40 68.08 -43.14
N ARG A 2 -18.32 67.39 -42.74
CA ARG A 2 -18.24 66.65 -41.47
C ARG A 2 -18.20 67.63 -40.31
N VAL A 3 -19.05 67.45 -39.30
CA VAL A 3 -18.82 67.98 -37.95
C VAL A 3 -18.86 66.77 -37.02
N ALA A 4 -17.67 66.33 -36.59
CA ALA A 4 -17.51 65.32 -35.58
C ALA A 4 -17.59 66.01 -34.22
N PHE A 5 -18.64 65.70 -33.44
CA PHE A 5 -18.71 66.06 -32.03
C PHE A 5 -17.91 65.01 -31.24
N CYS A 6 -16.75 65.41 -30.75
CA CYS A 6 -15.96 64.61 -29.82
C CYS A 6 -16.62 64.71 -28.43
N LEU A 7 -17.38 63.69 -28.03
CA LEU A 7 -17.83 63.53 -26.65
C LEU A 7 -16.77 62.74 -25.87
N LEU A 8 -16.04 63.44 -25.01
CA LEU A 8 -15.21 62.81 -23.99
C LEU A 8 -16.09 62.32 -22.83
N LEU A 9 -16.16 60.99 -22.72
CA LEU A 9 -16.27 60.14 -21.52
C LEU A 9 -16.69 60.76 -20.18
N LEU A 10 -17.75 60.18 -19.60
CA LEU A 10 -17.67 59.62 -18.25
C LEU A 10 -18.30 58.23 -18.27
N SER A 11 -17.53 57.20 -18.62
CA SER A 11 -17.91 55.84 -18.24
C SER A 11 -17.73 55.72 -16.74
N CYS A 12 -18.82 55.78 -15.98
CA CYS A 12 -18.83 55.27 -14.61
C CYS A 12 -18.38 53.81 -14.68
N VAL A 13 -17.10 53.55 -14.41
CA VAL A 13 -16.66 52.23 -14.01
C VAL A 13 -17.36 52.00 -12.68
N TRP A 14 -18.41 51.20 -12.71
CA TRP A 14 -18.98 50.62 -11.51
C TRP A 14 -17.89 49.71 -10.93
N ILE A 15 -17.03 50.28 -10.09
CA ILE A 15 -16.18 49.49 -9.19
C ILE A 15 -17.19 48.86 -8.23
N SER A 16 -17.55 47.60 -8.47
CA SER A 16 -18.28 46.82 -7.47
C SER A 16 -17.46 46.90 -6.17
N PRO A 17 -18.05 47.32 -5.04
CA PRO A 17 -17.33 47.29 -3.78
C PRO A 17 -16.80 45.88 -3.57
N LEU A 18 -15.50 45.78 -3.28
CA LEU A 18 -14.83 44.51 -3.03
C LEU A 18 -15.31 44.00 -1.67
N TYR A 19 -16.39 43.22 -1.66
CA TYR A 19 -16.89 42.60 -0.44
C TYR A 19 -15.96 41.47 -0.02
N ALA A 20 -15.67 41.40 1.28
CA ALA A 20 -14.90 40.31 1.88
C ALA A 20 -15.58 38.95 1.67
N ALA A 21 -14.76 37.91 1.48
CA ALA A 21 -15.19 36.53 1.37
C ALA A 21 -14.72 35.76 2.59
N GLN A 22 -15.66 35.10 3.29
CA GLN A 22 -15.36 34.12 4.33
C GLN A 22 -15.07 32.78 3.65
N ILE A 23 -13.81 32.35 3.70
CA ILE A 23 -13.30 31.17 3.00
C ILE A 23 -13.01 30.08 4.01
N VAL A 24 -13.54 28.89 3.76
CA VAL A 24 -13.34 27.72 4.60
C VAL A 24 -12.75 26.58 3.78
N THR A 25 -11.58 26.10 4.18
CA THR A 25 -10.85 25.04 3.46
C THR A 25 -10.42 23.93 4.40
N PRO A 26 -10.57 22.66 3.99
CA PRO A 26 -9.99 21.57 4.74
C PRO A 26 -8.46 21.64 4.62
N SER A 27 -7.75 21.20 5.66
CA SER A 27 -6.29 21.11 5.64
C SER A 27 -5.78 20.11 4.60
N GLN A 28 -6.65 19.17 4.20
CA GLN A 28 -6.43 18.18 3.15
C GLN A 28 -7.67 18.11 2.25
N THR A 29 -7.49 18.23 0.93
CA THR A 29 -8.62 18.22 -0.03
C THR A 29 -9.04 16.82 -0.48
N SER A 30 -8.22 15.80 -0.22
CA SER A 30 -8.58 14.40 -0.50
C SER A 30 -7.88 13.40 0.41
N ILE A 31 -8.57 12.32 0.78
CA ILE A 31 -8.01 11.17 1.48
C ILE A 31 -8.49 9.87 0.85
N THR A 32 -7.63 8.85 0.82
CA THR A 32 -7.99 7.47 0.47
C THR A 32 -7.89 6.62 1.72
N LEU A 33 -9.03 6.05 2.12
CA LEU A 33 -9.14 5.17 3.26
C LEU A 33 -9.16 3.73 2.78
N THR A 34 -8.51 2.90 3.58
CA THR A 34 -8.20 1.51 3.24
C THR A 34 -8.71 0.55 4.32
N ASP A 35 -9.27 1.10 5.40
CA ASP A 35 -9.92 0.41 6.51
C ASP A 35 -11.00 1.33 7.10
N ASN A 36 -11.72 0.83 8.11
CA ASN A 36 -12.82 1.56 8.77
C ASN A 36 -12.36 2.30 10.03
N ARG A 37 -11.07 2.66 10.15
CA ARG A 37 -10.60 3.49 11.27
C ARG A 37 -11.08 4.93 11.08
N ALA A 38 -11.24 5.62 12.21
CA ALA A 38 -11.60 7.03 12.18
C ALA A 38 -10.46 7.87 11.59
N PHE A 39 -10.83 8.96 10.91
CA PHE A 39 -9.92 9.96 10.36
C PHE A 39 -10.43 11.35 10.68
N ASP A 40 -9.53 12.33 10.59
CA ASP A 40 -9.81 13.71 10.99
C ASP A 40 -10.02 14.63 9.78
N TYR A 41 -11.14 15.34 9.78
CA TYR A 41 -11.46 16.46 8.91
C TYR A 41 -11.12 17.77 9.63
N GLN A 42 -9.97 18.35 9.30
CA GLN A 42 -9.49 19.59 9.91
C GLN A 42 -9.85 20.81 9.06
N LEU A 43 -10.61 21.74 9.63
CA LEU A 43 -11.17 22.87 8.91
C LEU A 43 -10.44 24.16 9.25
N ARG A 44 -10.09 24.94 8.22
CA ARG A 44 -9.37 26.21 8.34
C ARG A 44 -10.19 27.35 7.75
N TYR A 45 -10.00 28.53 8.30
CA TYR A 45 -10.68 29.76 7.93
C TYR A 45 -9.70 30.80 7.41
N SER A 46 -10.11 31.49 6.36
CA SER A 46 -9.44 32.68 5.84
C SER A 46 -10.49 33.71 5.44
N VAL A 47 -10.07 34.95 5.32
CA VAL A 47 -10.93 36.04 4.88
C VAL A 47 -10.22 36.92 3.87
N THR A 48 -10.92 37.36 2.83
CA THR A 48 -10.41 38.40 1.92
C THR A 48 -10.85 39.78 2.44
N ALA A 49 -10.04 40.82 2.22
CA ALA A 49 -10.34 42.20 2.61
C ALA A 49 -10.86 42.35 4.07
N PRO A 50 -10.13 41.81 5.08
CA PRO A 50 -10.56 41.79 6.48
C PRO A 50 -10.96 43.15 7.06
N GLU A 51 -10.34 44.22 6.58
CA GLU A 51 -10.59 45.62 6.96
C GLU A 51 -12.02 46.09 6.65
N THR A 52 -12.73 45.39 5.78
CA THR A 52 -14.10 45.73 5.37
C THR A 52 -15.17 45.04 6.22
N LEU A 53 -14.77 44.19 7.17
CA LEU A 53 -15.69 43.42 8.02
C LEU A 53 -15.81 44.01 9.43
N SER A 54 -17.06 44.17 9.88
CA SER A 54 -17.40 44.20 11.31
C SER A 54 -17.68 42.75 11.72
N SER A 55 -16.64 41.99 12.06
CA SER A 55 -16.68 40.53 12.08
C SER A 55 -17.43 39.97 13.30
N THR A 56 -18.70 39.59 13.14
CA THR A 56 -19.55 39.09 14.25
C THR A 56 -19.57 37.57 14.43
N GLY A 57 -18.80 36.83 13.61
CA GLY A 57 -18.68 35.37 13.71
C GLY A 57 -18.88 34.62 12.39
N LEU A 58 -19.19 33.33 12.50
CA LEU A 58 -19.45 32.43 11.37
C LEU A 58 -20.33 31.27 11.84
N GLY A 59 -21.35 30.90 11.05
CA GLY A 59 -22.12 29.68 11.23
C GLY A 59 -21.86 28.72 10.09
N LEU A 60 -21.50 27.48 10.40
CA LEU A 60 -21.23 26.41 9.43
C LEU A 60 -22.16 25.22 9.63
N ARG A 61 -22.60 24.64 8.52
CA ARG A 61 -23.11 23.28 8.46
C ARG A 61 -22.03 22.41 7.83
N ILE A 62 -21.69 21.29 8.47
CA ILE A 62 -20.74 20.31 7.94
C ILE A 62 -21.52 19.10 7.45
N HIS A 63 -21.51 18.89 6.15
CA HIS A 63 -22.33 17.91 5.43
C HIS A 63 -21.53 16.63 5.16
N TYR A 64 -22.20 15.48 5.27
CA TYR A 64 -21.63 14.17 4.98
C TYR A 64 -22.71 13.18 4.53
N ASN A 65 -22.30 12.17 3.78
CA ASN A 65 -23.16 11.04 3.43
C ASN A 65 -23.13 10.00 4.56
N SER A 66 -24.27 9.76 5.21
CA SER A 66 -24.43 8.83 6.33
C SER A 66 -24.36 7.36 5.94
N HIS A 67 -24.58 7.03 4.67
CA HIS A 67 -24.32 5.69 4.12
C HIS A 67 -22.82 5.44 3.97
N ALA A 68 -21.99 6.50 3.91
CA ALA A 68 -20.54 6.41 3.74
C ALA A 68 -19.73 6.66 5.00
N LEU A 69 -20.16 7.61 5.82
CA LEU A 69 -19.43 8.14 6.97
C LEU A 69 -20.34 8.31 8.18
N THR A 70 -19.79 8.07 9.36
CA THR A 70 -20.41 8.43 10.65
C THR A 70 -19.57 9.50 11.31
N TRP A 71 -20.17 10.64 11.63
CA TRP A 71 -19.52 11.64 12.48
C TRP A 71 -19.40 11.10 13.91
N VAL A 72 -18.20 11.18 14.49
CA VAL A 72 -17.88 10.60 15.81
C VAL A 72 -17.78 11.68 16.88
N SER A 73 -17.03 12.74 16.60
CA SER A 73 -16.79 13.83 17.55
C SER A 73 -16.21 15.06 16.88
N SER A 74 -16.22 16.19 17.61
CA SER A 74 -15.55 17.42 17.21
C SER A 74 -14.60 17.86 18.33
N SER A 75 -13.37 18.24 17.96
CA SER A 75 -12.31 18.66 18.86
C SER A 75 -11.52 19.84 18.26
N ASN A 76 -10.57 20.39 19.02
CA ASN A 76 -9.75 21.54 18.59
C ASN A 76 -10.58 22.71 18.05
N LEU A 77 -11.74 22.95 18.68
CA LEU A 77 -12.68 23.99 18.30
C LEU A 77 -12.08 25.36 18.62
N PHE A 78 -12.18 26.29 17.68
CA PHE A 78 -11.80 27.68 17.91
C PHE A 78 -12.63 28.24 19.07
N ALA A 79 -11.97 28.75 20.10
CA ALA A 79 -12.61 28.99 21.39
C ALA A 79 -13.47 30.26 21.44
N LEU A 80 -13.06 31.32 20.74
CA LEU A 80 -13.70 32.63 20.84
C LEU A 80 -15.07 32.62 20.15
N GLY A 81 -16.12 32.98 20.91
CA GLY A 81 -17.50 33.04 20.42
C GLY A 81 -18.16 31.68 20.21
N LEU A 82 -17.49 30.56 20.55
CA LEU A 82 -17.97 29.21 20.29
C LEU A 82 -19.34 28.95 20.92
N GLN A 83 -20.29 28.50 20.11
CA GLN A 83 -21.57 28.00 20.55
C GLN A 83 -21.51 26.46 20.72
N PRO A 84 -22.44 25.85 21.47
CA PRO A 84 -22.54 24.39 21.54
C PRO A 84 -22.63 23.78 20.13
N VAL A 85 -21.83 22.74 19.89
CA VAL A 85 -21.90 21.98 18.62
C VAL A 85 -23.24 21.26 18.57
N GLY A 86 -23.97 21.46 17.48
CA GLY A 86 -25.27 20.82 17.27
C GLY A 86 -25.13 19.33 17.00
N GLU A 87 -26.18 18.58 17.33
CA GLU A 87 -26.31 17.17 16.95
C GLU A 87 -26.42 17.01 15.41
N ALA A 88 -26.19 15.79 14.92
CA ALA A 88 -26.40 15.47 13.51
C ALA A 88 -27.90 15.55 13.14
N GLN A 89 -28.19 16.18 12.01
CA GLN A 89 -29.53 16.42 11.46
C GLN A 89 -29.62 15.92 10.02
N ASP A 90 -30.85 15.65 9.55
CA ASP A 90 -31.12 15.32 8.14
C ASP A 90 -30.97 16.55 7.25
N ASP A 91 -30.33 16.38 6.09
CA ASP A 91 -30.25 17.40 5.04
C ASP A 91 -31.36 17.27 4.00
N THR A 92 -32.62 17.32 4.45
CA THR A 92 -33.78 17.15 3.54
C THR A 92 -33.98 18.31 2.56
N THR A 93 -33.33 19.44 2.80
CA THR A 93 -33.44 20.65 1.99
C THR A 93 -32.23 20.91 1.10
N ASP A 94 -31.26 19.99 1.07
CA ASP A 94 -30.06 20.07 0.22
C ASP A 94 -29.31 21.41 0.39
N ASN A 95 -28.96 21.74 1.64
CA ASN A 95 -28.41 23.06 1.97
C ASN A 95 -27.02 23.32 1.36
N ASP A 96 -26.33 22.29 0.88
CA ASP A 96 -25.04 22.38 0.19
C ASP A 96 -25.08 22.01 -1.30
N GLN A 97 -26.29 21.77 -1.85
CA GLN A 97 -26.53 21.43 -3.26
C GLN A 97 -25.80 20.14 -3.68
N ASP A 98 -25.68 19.18 -2.76
CA ASP A 98 -25.21 17.84 -2.99
C ASP A 98 -26.17 16.82 -2.37
N ALA A 99 -27.05 16.27 -3.21
CA ALA A 99 -28.04 15.27 -2.79
C ALA A 99 -27.42 13.97 -2.25
N ASP A 100 -26.12 13.72 -2.47
CA ASP A 100 -25.43 12.55 -1.90
C ASP A 100 -25.08 12.77 -0.41
N THR A 101 -25.04 13.99 0.10
CA THR A 101 -24.82 14.31 1.51
C THR A 101 -26.13 14.51 2.25
N ASP A 102 -26.60 13.46 2.92
CA ASP A 102 -27.93 13.40 3.56
C ASP A 102 -27.94 13.85 5.03
N LYS A 103 -26.77 14.14 5.62
CA LYS A 103 -26.66 14.63 7.00
C LYS A 103 -25.77 15.85 7.12
N TYR A 104 -26.06 16.68 8.12
CA TYR A 104 -25.13 17.71 8.58
C TYR A 104 -25.17 17.90 10.09
N PHE A 105 -24.11 18.47 10.66
CA PHE A 105 -24.14 19.05 12.00
C PHE A 105 -23.73 20.52 11.94
N VAL A 106 -24.13 21.30 12.94
CA VAL A 106 -23.92 22.75 12.96
C VAL A 106 -22.82 23.11 13.97
N VAL A 107 -21.88 23.96 13.53
CA VAL A 107 -20.93 24.64 14.41
C VAL A 107 -21.05 26.13 14.16
N ALA A 108 -21.16 26.91 15.23
CA ALA A 108 -21.31 28.35 15.10
C ALA A 108 -20.43 29.08 16.10
N TRP A 109 -20.01 30.26 15.68
CA TRP A 109 -19.33 31.24 16.51
C TRP A 109 -20.08 32.55 16.41
N LEU A 110 -20.42 33.11 17.56
CA LEU A 110 -21.04 34.41 17.69
C LEU A 110 -20.12 35.27 18.56
N ASP A 111 -19.62 36.35 17.98
CA ASP A 111 -18.76 37.30 18.67
C ASP A 111 -19.32 38.71 18.56
N SER A 112 -20.06 39.12 19.60
CA SER A 112 -20.61 40.47 19.69
C SER A 112 -19.56 41.56 19.94
N ASN A 113 -18.30 41.19 20.21
CA ASN A 113 -17.19 42.12 20.44
C ASN A 113 -16.36 42.39 19.18
N ALA A 114 -16.75 41.83 18.04
CA ALA A 114 -16.08 42.01 16.74
C ALA A 114 -14.58 41.61 16.74
N GLN A 115 -14.22 40.57 17.48
CA GLN A 115 -12.88 40.00 17.56
C GLN A 115 -12.73 38.70 16.72
N TRP A 116 -13.71 38.37 15.88
CA TRP A 116 -13.66 37.20 15.02
C TRP A 116 -12.44 37.28 14.09
N PRO A 117 -11.68 36.17 13.88
CA PRO A 117 -10.42 36.19 13.17
C PRO A 117 -10.47 36.92 11.84
N THR A 118 -9.53 37.84 11.66
CA THR A 118 -9.29 38.57 10.41
C THR A 118 -8.02 38.08 9.69
N SER A 119 -7.33 37.09 10.27
CA SER A 119 -6.13 36.47 9.72
C SER A 119 -6.46 35.42 8.67
N THR A 120 -5.45 35.10 7.85
CA THR A 120 -5.48 33.94 6.97
C THR A 120 -5.14 32.67 7.76
N ASN A 121 -5.76 31.56 7.38
CA ASN A 121 -5.41 30.21 7.80
C ASN A 121 -5.63 29.85 9.30
N THR A 122 -6.66 30.41 9.95
CA THR A 122 -7.04 30.09 11.32
C THR A 122 -7.66 28.70 11.43
N SER A 123 -7.26 27.89 12.41
CA SER A 123 -7.89 26.58 12.68
C SER A 123 -9.28 26.79 13.30
N LEU A 124 -10.33 26.21 12.69
CA LEU A 124 -11.69 26.29 13.22
C LEU A 124 -12.10 25.07 14.03
N LEU A 125 -11.91 23.87 13.49
CA LEU A 125 -12.26 22.62 14.18
C LEU A 125 -11.54 21.42 13.59
N THR A 126 -11.54 20.32 14.34
CA THR A 126 -11.26 18.96 13.86
C THR A 126 -12.50 18.11 14.07
N ALA A 127 -13.16 17.69 12.99
CA ALA A 127 -14.26 16.72 13.06
C ALA A 127 -13.73 15.32 12.76
N SER A 128 -13.98 14.36 13.64
CA SER A 128 -13.57 12.98 13.44
C SER A 128 -14.70 12.19 12.80
N PHE A 129 -14.40 11.49 11.70
CA PHE A 129 -15.33 10.65 10.96
C PHE A 129 -14.85 9.21 10.93
N LYS A 130 -15.79 8.28 11.03
CA LYS A 130 -15.53 6.85 10.84
C LYS A 130 -16.22 6.36 9.56
N PRO A 131 -15.51 5.63 8.69
CA PRO A 131 -16.14 5.01 7.53
C PRO A 131 -17.18 3.95 7.92
N VAL A 132 -18.31 3.94 7.21
CA VAL A 132 -19.31 2.87 7.31
C VAL A 132 -18.78 1.65 6.57
N SER A 133 -18.75 0.50 7.24
CA SER A 133 -18.02 -0.69 6.76
C SER A 133 -18.54 -1.29 5.46
N SER A 134 -19.77 -1.00 5.08
CA SER A 134 -20.39 -1.47 3.83
C SER A 134 -20.23 -0.50 2.66
N PHE A 135 -19.71 0.71 2.90
CA PHE A 135 -19.57 1.71 1.84
C PHE A 135 -18.28 1.51 1.06
N VAL A 136 -18.38 1.67 -0.25
CA VAL A 136 -17.27 1.62 -1.18
C VAL A 136 -17.49 2.70 -2.22
N GLY A 137 -16.44 3.44 -2.54
CA GLY A 137 -16.49 4.46 -3.57
C GLY A 137 -16.01 5.80 -3.05
N THR A 138 -16.50 6.86 -3.66
CA THR A 138 -16.14 8.23 -3.29
C THR A 138 -17.34 8.90 -2.65
N THR A 139 -17.08 9.63 -1.57
CA THR A 139 -18.00 10.58 -0.96
C THR A 139 -17.27 11.91 -0.69
N TYR A 140 -17.99 12.91 -0.22
CA TYR A 140 -17.43 14.22 0.10
C TYR A 140 -17.87 14.66 1.50
N ILE A 141 -16.98 15.38 2.18
CA ILE A 141 -17.34 16.21 3.33
C ILE A 141 -17.34 17.66 2.85
N ARG A 142 -18.46 18.35 3.07
CA ARG A 142 -18.68 19.72 2.58
C ARG A 142 -18.99 20.65 3.75
N ALA A 143 -18.77 21.94 3.52
CA ALA A 143 -19.18 22.99 4.45
C ALA A 143 -20.07 23.99 3.71
N SER A 144 -21.25 24.28 4.26
CA SER A 144 -22.10 25.40 3.83
C SER A 144 -22.23 26.41 4.96
N ALA A 145 -22.52 27.67 4.63
CA ALA A 145 -22.77 28.68 5.65
C ALA A 145 -24.22 28.60 6.14
N SER A 146 -24.42 28.53 7.45
CA SER A 146 -25.71 28.82 8.10
C SER A 146 -25.85 30.30 8.46
N ALA A 147 -24.72 30.99 8.67
CA ALA A 147 -24.67 32.44 8.87
C ALA A 147 -23.31 32.99 8.43
N THR A 148 -23.32 34.15 7.78
CA THR A 148 -22.11 34.89 7.40
C THR A 148 -22.14 36.29 8.00
N VAL A 149 -20.99 36.96 8.01
CA VAL A 149 -20.92 38.39 8.33
C VAL A 149 -21.73 39.18 7.29
N TYR A 150 -22.38 40.27 7.73
CA TYR A 150 -23.19 41.12 6.87
C TYR A 150 -22.42 41.55 5.61
N LYS A 151 -23.00 41.29 4.44
CA LYS A 151 -22.42 41.54 3.09
C LYS A 151 -21.14 40.76 2.76
N ALA A 152 -20.76 39.76 3.54
CA ALA A 152 -19.68 38.85 3.17
C ALA A 152 -20.21 37.71 2.30
N SER A 153 -19.45 37.32 1.27
CA SER A 153 -19.70 36.07 0.55
C SER A 153 -19.11 34.89 1.34
N PHE A 154 -19.59 33.68 1.06
CA PHE A 154 -19.03 32.45 1.60
C PHE A 154 -18.50 31.56 0.49
N THR A 155 -17.37 30.92 0.74
CA THR A 155 -16.80 29.93 -0.18
C THR A 155 -16.18 28.81 0.62
N SER A 156 -16.41 27.58 0.18
CA SER A 156 -15.79 26.40 0.77
C SER A 156 -15.19 25.49 -0.29
N THR A 157 -14.22 24.66 0.11
CA THR A 157 -13.68 23.58 -0.71
C THR A 157 -14.09 22.24 -0.10
N PRO A 158 -14.68 21.31 -0.87
CA PRO A 158 -15.02 19.99 -0.36
C PRO A 158 -13.75 19.17 -0.09
N MET A 159 -13.82 18.24 0.87
CA MET A 159 -12.83 17.18 1.00
C MET A 159 -13.37 15.91 0.35
N LYS A 160 -12.64 15.37 -0.61
CA LYS A 160 -12.93 14.08 -1.23
C LYS A 160 -12.48 12.94 -0.31
N VAL A 161 -13.37 12.00 -0.03
CA VAL A 161 -13.06 10.80 0.75
C VAL A 161 -13.30 9.58 -0.13
N THR A 162 -12.26 8.81 -0.42
CA THR A 162 -12.38 7.58 -1.22
C THR A 162 -12.17 6.37 -0.32
N LEU A 163 -13.18 5.51 -0.22
CA LEU A 163 -13.09 4.20 0.40
C LEU A 163 -12.88 3.17 -0.70
N GLY A 164 -11.68 2.60 -0.76
CA GLY A 164 -11.40 1.50 -1.69
C GLY A 164 -12.02 0.19 -1.19
N ASN A 165 -12.54 -0.62 -2.11
CA ASN A 165 -12.77 -2.04 -1.82
C ASN A 165 -11.40 -2.67 -1.61
N ALA A 166 -11.09 -3.15 -0.41
CA ALA A 166 -9.92 -3.99 -0.23
C ALA A 166 -10.13 -5.27 -1.05
N VAL A 167 -9.19 -5.61 -1.93
CA VAL A 167 -9.22 -6.91 -2.58
C VAL A 167 -8.57 -7.97 -1.70
N ASN A 168 -9.17 -9.15 -1.71
CA ASN A 168 -8.72 -10.30 -0.94
C ASN A 168 -8.11 -11.36 -1.85
N LEU A 169 -6.94 -11.87 -1.46
CA LEU A 169 -6.21 -12.90 -2.19
C LEU A 169 -5.83 -14.03 -1.23
N LYS A 170 -6.17 -15.27 -1.58
CA LYS A 170 -5.53 -16.46 -1.01
C LYS A 170 -4.45 -16.92 -1.97
N LEU A 171 -3.25 -17.15 -1.46
CA LEU A 171 -2.12 -17.51 -2.29
C LEU A 171 -1.43 -18.75 -1.72
N LYS A 172 -1.06 -19.67 -2.61
CA LYS A 172 -0.20 -20.81 -2.31
C LYS A 172 0.95 -20.86 -3.29
N ALA A 173 2.14 -21.17 -2.82
CA ALA A 173 3.34 -21.35 -3.61
C ALA A 173 4.31 -22.28 -2.88
N ILE A 174 5.36 -22.73 -3.57
CA ILE A 174 6.43 -23.54 -2.98
C ILE A 174 7.77 -22.90 -3.36
N LEU A 175 8.65 -22.75 -2.37
CA LEU A 175 10.04 -22.36 -2.56
C LEU A 175 10.85 -23.63 -2.76
N GLN A 176 11.41 -23.82 -3.95
CA GLN A 176 12.15 -25.03 -4.29
C GLN A 176 13.26 -25.31 -3.29
N GLY A 177 13.98 -24.26 -2.86
CA GLY A 177 15.07 -24.36 -1.91
C GLY A 177 14.69 -25.13 -0.65
N ALA A 178 13.58 -24.75 -0.02
CA ALA A 178 13.08 -25.36 1.21
C ALA A 178 12.28 -26.65 0.98
N TYR A 179 11.83 -26.94 -0.23
CA TYR A 179 10.93 -28.08 -0.48
C TYR A 179 11.61 -29.42 -0.17
N ASP A 180 10.89 -30.32 0.50
CA ASP A 180 11.32 -31.68 0.78
C ASP A 180 10.30 -32.67 0.20
N ASN A 181 10.76 -33.45 -0.78
CA ASN A 181 9.92 -34.41 -1.48
C ASN A 181 9.46 -35.57 -0.58
N SER A 182 10.16 -35.87 0.51
CA SER A 182 9.76 -36.95 1.42
C SER A 182 8.52 -36.60 2.24
N SER A 183 8.48 -35.36 2.77
CA SER A 183 7.37 -34.85 3.58
C SER A 183 6.30 -34.12 2.77
N GLN A 184 6.58 -33.78 1.49
CA GLN A 184 5.73 -32.93 0.65
C GLN A 184 5.45 -31.56 1.30
N LEU A 185 6.40 -31.08 2.12
CA LEU A 185 6.35 -29.81 2.83
C LEU A 185 7.68 -29.07 2.63
N MET A 186 7.68 -27.77 2.86
CA MET A 186 8.91 -27.00 2.99
C MET A 186 9.53 -27.18 4.38
N ARG A 187 10.86 -27.16 4.47
CA ARG A 187 11.62 -27.08 5.72
C ARG A 187 11.47 -25.68 6.33
N ASP A 188 11.44 -25.60 7.66
CA ASP A 188 11.33 -24.34 8.42
C ASP A 188 12.58 -24.06 9.27
N ALA A 189 13.77 -24.43 8.78
CA ALA A 189 15.03 -24.32 9.51
C ALA A 189 15.32 -22.89 9.97
N LEU A 190 15.11 -21.89 9.09
CA LEU A 190 15.24 -20.47 9.45
C LEU A 190 14.39 -20.06 10.66
N ARG A 191 13.18 -20.60 10.79
CA ARG A 191 12.30 -20.36 11.93
C ARG A 191 12.78 -21.12 13.16
N ALA A 192 13.14 -22.40 12.99
CA ALA A 192 13.63 -23.26 14.07
C ALA A 192 14.91 -22.71 14.72
N ASP A 193 15.79 -22.11 13.92
CA ASP A 193 17.05 -21.50 14.35
C ASP A 193 16.88 -20.03 14.82
N GLY A 194 15.66 -19.49 14.77
CA GLY A 194 15.39 -18.11 15.19
C GLY A 194 15.98 -17.04 14.28
N LEU A 195 16.26 -17.36 13.02
CA LEU A 195 16.90 -16.48 12.04
C LEU A 195 15.89 -15.57 11.30
N LEU A 196 14.61 -15.90 11.27
CA LEU A 196 13.60 -15.09 10.57
C LEU A 196 13.48 -13.68 11.20
N PRO A 197 13.60 -12.59 10.41
CA PRO A 197 13.50 -11.24 10.93
C PRO A 197 12.06 -10.89 11.32
N LEU A 198 11.89 -10.08 12.37
CA LEU A 198 10.57 -9.58 12.78
C LEU A 198 10.01 -8.51 11.83
N LYS A 199 10.85 -7.87 11.02
CA LYS A 199 10.48 -6.88 10.02
C LYS A 199 10.65 -7.45 8.62
N GLN A 200 9.78 -7.08 7.69
CA GLN A 200 9.92 -7.47 6.29
C GLN A 200 11.30 -7.05 5.71
N PRO A 201 11.96 -7.90 4.90
CA PRO A 201 13.32 -7.66 4.44
C PRO A 201 13.45 -6.94 3.08
N TYR A 202 12.36 -6.52 2.43
CA TYR A 202 12.31 -6.08 1.03
C TYR A 202 12.61 -4.60 0.77
N ALA A 203 13.24 -3.90 1.72
CA ALA A 203 13.65 -2.51 1.53
C ALA A 203 14.57 -2.34 0.30
N TYR A 204 15.41 -3.33 -0.01
CA TYR A 204 16.29 -3.34 -1.19
C TYR A 204 15.54 -3.36 -2.52
N LEU A 205 14.30 -3.86 -2.56
CA LEU A 205 13.40 -3.78 -3.72
C LEU A 205 12.64 -2.44 -3.79
N GLY A 206 13.05 -1.46 -2.99
CA GLY A 206 12.34 -0.18 -2.84
C GLY A 206 10.98 -0.31 -2.16
N TYR A 207 10.68 -1.45 -1.53
CA TYR A 207 9.42 -1.66 -0.83
C TYR A 207 9.41 -0.96 0.53
N LYS A 208 8.45 -0.04 0.71
CA LYS A 208 8.32 0.82 1.89
C LYS A 208 7.27 0.34 2.89
N GLY A 209 6.81 -0.90 2.76
CA GLY A 209 5.85 -1.48 3.69
C GLY A 209 6.41 -1.60 5.10
N LEU A 210 5.50 -1.59 6.09
CA LEU A 210 5.83 -1.62 7.52
C LEU A 210 5.41 -2.93 8.17
N GLU A 211 5.17 -3.97 7.37
CA GLU A 211 4.74 -5.27 7.86
C GLU A 211 5.79 -5.88 8.80
N THR A 212 5.29 -6.35 9.94
CA THR A 212 6.06 -7.04 10.96
C THR A 212 5.39 -8.34 11.34
N THR A 213 6.18 -9.31 11.77
CA THR A 213 5.70 -10.49 12.47
C THR A 213 6.04 -10.42 13.97
N SER A 214 5.72 -11.47 14.72
CA SER A 214 5.96 -11.55 16.16
C SER A 214 6.57 -12.90 16.54
N TYR A 215 7.23 -12.96 17.70
CA TYR A 215 7.69 -14.23 18.26
C TYR A 215 6.54 -15.24 18.45
N THR A 216 5.32 -14.78 18.74
CA THR A 216 4.13 -15.64 18.83
C THR A 216 3.81 -16.31 17.49
N VAL A 217 3.89 -15.57 16.38
CA VAL A 217 3.70 -16.14 15.05
C VAL A 217 4.83 -17.12 14.71
N LEU A 218 6.09 -16.73 14.96
CA LEU A 218 7.27 -17.56 14.68
C LEU A 218 7.41 -18.79 15.60
N ALA A 219 6.69 -18.83 16.73
CA ALA A 219 6.59 -20.02 17.58
C ALA A 219 5.68 -21.11 16.99
N THR A 220 4.94 -20.82 15.90
CA THR A 220 4.06 -21.79 15.23
C THR A 220 4.90 -22.91 14.60
N THR A 221 4.51 -24.16 14.87
CA THR A 221 5.18 -25.38 14.35
C THR A 221 4.23 -26.22 13.49
N GLY A 222 4.73 -27.30 12.89
CA GLY A 222 3.95 -28.22 12.05
C GLY A 222 3.67 -27.65 10.67
N ASN A 223 2.61 -28.10 10.00
CA ASN A 223 2.34 -27.77 8.58
C ASN A 223 2.15 -26.26 8.32
N THR A 224 1.82 -25.49 9.35
CA THR A 224 1.61 -24.03 9.27
C THR A 224 2.80 -23.24 9.82
N ALA A 225 3.93 -23.87 10.11
CA ALA A 225 5.11 -23.15 10.58
C ALA A 225 5.59 -22.16 9.50
N PRO A 226 5.91 -20.90 9.84
CA PRO A 226 6.55 -19.96 8.93
C PRO A 226 7.87 -20.52 8.39
N VAL A 227 8.05 -20.45 7.08
CA VAL A 227 9.28 -20.83 6.38
C VAL A 227 10.11 -19.58 6.09
N ASP A 228 9.47 -18.55 5.53
CA ASP A 228 10.16 -17.33 5.14
C ASP A 228 9.21 -16.15 4.88
N TRP A 229 9.77 -14.97 4.68
CA TRP A 229 9.10 -13.83 4.08
C TRP A 229 8.94 -14.00 2.56
N VAL A 230 7.85 -13.47 2.04
CA VAL A 230 7.58 -13.29 0.60
C VAL A 230 6.99 -11.89 0.36
N LEU A 231 7.17 -11.34 -0.84
CA LEU A 231 6.54 -10.08 -1.25
C LEU A 231 5.52 -10.36 -2.35
N VAL A 232 4.25 -10.08 -2.07
CA VAL A 232 3.15 -10.26 -3.01
C VAL A 232 2.86 -8.93 -3.70
N GLU A 233 2.75 -8.95 -5.02
CA GLU A 233 2.42 -7.78 -5.83
C GLU A 233 1.14 -8.03 -6.66
N LEU A 234 0.23 -7.07 -6.62
CA LEU A 234 -0.92 -6.94 -7.51
C LEU A 234 -0.66 -5.81 -8.49
N TYR A 235 -0.43 -6.14 -9.76
CA TYR A 235 -0.23 -5.16 -10.82
C TYR A 235 -1.50 -5.01 -11.66
N ASN A 236 -2.05 -3.79 -11.68
CA ASN A 236 -3.22 -3.45 -12.50
C ASN A 236 -2.75 -2.99 -13.89
N PRO A 237 -3.02 -3.74 -14.97
CA PRO A 237 -2.56 -3.35 -16.30
C PRO A 237 -3.31 -2.15 -16.89
N MET A 238 -4.53 -1.86 -16.41
CA MET A 238 -5.33 -0.74 -16.91
C MET A 238 -4.84 0.60 -16.36
N THR A 239 -4.52 0.65 -15.07
CA THR A 239 -4.05 1.87 -14.40
C THR A 239 -2.52 1.93 -14.27
N GLN A 240 -1.81 0.85 -14.62
CA GLN A 240 -0.36 0.70 -14.46
C GLN A 240 0.11 0.94 -13.01
N THR A 241 -0.70 0.52 -12.04
CA THR A 241 -0.42 0.67 -10.61
C THR A 241 -0.10 -0.67 -9.97
N SER A 242 0.90 -0.70 -9.10
CA SER A 242 1.24 -1.85 -8.25
C SER A 242 0.79 -1.64 -6.82
N PHE A 243 0.20 -2.68 -6.23
CA PHE A 243 -0.04 -2.77 -4.79
C PHE A 243 0.78 -3.94 -4.24
N ARG A 244 1.59 -3.69 -3.21
CA ARG A 244 2.54 -4.69 -2.69
C ARG A 244 2.31 -4.92 -1.20
N LYS A 245 2.46 -6.17 -0.77
CA LYS A 245 2.36 -6.59 0.62
C LYS A 245 3.41 -7.65 0.94
N ALA A 246 4.20 -7.43 1.98
CA ALA A 246 5.04 -8.47 2.55
C ALA A 246 4.20 -9.43 3.42
N ALA A 247 4.44 -10.73 3.28
CA ALA A 247 3.69 -11.79 3.93
C ALA A 247 4.66 -12.93 4.34
N LEU A 248 4.16 -13.89 5.12
CA LEU A 248 4.91 -15.10 5.44
C LEU A 248 4.40 -16.27 4.59
N ILE A 249 5.32 -17.11 4.12
CA ILE A 249 4.98 -18.40 3.52
C ILE A 249 5.17 -19.52 4.55
N GLN A 250 4.21 -20.44 4.65
CA GLN A 250 4.21 -21.54 5.61
C GLN A 250 4.67 -22.85 4.99
N ARG A 251 5.01 -23.87 5.81
CA ARG A 251 5.52 -25.18 5.34
C ARG A 251 4.63 -25.87 4.31
N ASN A 252 3.31 -25.73 4.42
CA ASN A 252 2.33 -26.27 3.48
C ASN A 252 2.18 -25.45 2.17
N GLY A 253 2.95 -24.36 2.02
CA GLY A 253 2.92 -23.46 0.88
C GLY A 253 1.94 -22.29 0.97
N GLN A 254 1.09 -22.23 1.99
CA GLN A 254 0.15 -21.11 2.14
C GLN A 254 0.90 -19.81 2.46
N VAL A 255 0.53 -18.73 1.78
CA VAL A 255 0.99 -17.38 2.08
C VAL A 255 -0.05 -16.70 2.97
N VAL A 256 0.42 -16.16 4.09
CA VAL A 256 -0.43 -15.65 5.17
C VAL A 256 0.03 -14.27 5.65
N GLU A 257 -0.91 -13.50 6.20
CA GLU A 257 -0.63 -12.21 6.84
C GLU A 257 0.42 -12.38 7.96
N ALA A 258 1.49 -11.59 7.92
CA ALA A 258 2.64 -11.76 8.80
C ALA A 258 2.33 -11.52 10.29
N LEU A 259 1.30 -10.71 10.58
CA LEU A 259 0.93 -10.33 11.94
C LEU A 259 0.14 -11.42 12.67
N ASN A 260 -0.69 -12.19 11.95
CA ASN A 260 -1.71 -13.04 12.57
C ASN A 260 -2.00 -14.35 11.83
N GLN A 261 -1.23 -14.66 10.77
CA GLN A 261 -1.35 -15.88 9.97
C GLN A 261 -2.71 -16.09 9.28
N GLN A 262 -3.47 -15.02 9.03
CA GLN A 262 -4.66 -15.11 8.20
C GLN A 262 -4.29 -15.47 6.77
N SER A 263 -4.97 -16.48 6.19
CA SER A 263 -4.71 -16.96 4.83
C SER A 263 -5.27 -16.07 3.72
N SER A 264 -6.16 -15.15 4.06
CA SER A 264 -6.67 -14.14 3.13
C SER A 264 -5.83 -12.87 3.26
N LEU A 265 -5.01 -12.59 2.26
CA LEU A 265 -4.23 -11.37 2.16
C LEU A 265 -5.13 -10.21 1.74
N ILE A 266 -5.17 -9.16 2.56
CA ILE A 266 -6.07 -8.01 2.37
C ILE A 266 -5.32 -6.81 1.79
N PHE A 267 -5.51 -6.50 0.51
CA PHE A 267 -4.90 -5.33 -0.13
C PHE A 267 -5.80 -4.10 0.03
N ASN A 268 -5.71 -3.50 1.21
CA ASN A 268 -6.52 -2.37 1.67
C ASN A 268 -6.58 -1.18 0.67
N ALA A 269 -5.51 -0.90 -0.07
CA ALA A 269 -5.45 0.23 -1.02
C ALA A 269 -5.82 -0.14 -2.48
N ALA A 270 -6.00 -1.42 -2.78
CA ALA A 270 -6.17 -1.92 -4.14
C ALA A 270 -7.66 -2.12 -4.46
N PRO A 271 -8.26 -1.38 -5.42
CA PRO A 271 -9.68 -1.50 -5.75
C PRO A 271 -10.04 -2.83 -6.42
N ALA A 272 -11.31 -3.23 -6.41
CA ALA A 272 -11.77 -4.40 -7.16
C ALA A 272 -11.53 -4.23 -8.67
N ALA A 273 -10.72 -5.10 -9.26
CA ALA A 273 -10.30 -5.06 -10.66
C ALA A 273 -9.57 -6.36 -11.05
N ALA A 274 -9.12 -6.44 -12.30
CA ALA A 274 -8.24 -7.50 -12.76
C ALA A 274 -6.77 -7.15 -12.48
N TYR A 275 -6.04 -8.06 -11.83
CA TYR A 275 -4.64 -7.89 -11.46
C TYR A 275 -3.78 -9.05 -11.93
N TYR A 276 -2.59 -8.76 -12.44
CA TYR A 276 -1.53 -9.76 -12.40
C TYR A 276 -1.11 -9.98 -10.96
N VAL A 277 -1.14 -11.24 -10.50
CA VAL A 277 -0.64 -11.62 -9.18
C VAL A 277 0.78 -12.10 -9.34
N ARG A 278 1.71 -11.50 -8.60
CA ARG A 278 3.14 -11.85 -8.61
C ARG A 278 3.64 -12.14 -7.20
N LEU A 279 4.48 -13.16 -7.07
CA LEU A 279 5.13 -13.54 -5.83
C LEU A 279 6.64 -13.42 -5.99
N TRP A 280 7.23 -12.56 -5.19
CA TRP A 280 8.67 -12.35 -5.10
C TRP A 280 9.22 -12.99 -3.83
N HIS A 281 10.47 -13.44 -3.91
CA HIS A 281 11.22 -13.97 -2.78
C HIS A 281 12.66 -13.44 -2.81
N ARG A 282 13.41 -13.58 -1.72
CA ARG A 282 14.73 -12.96 -1.58
C ARG A 282 15.81 -13.57 -2.46
N ASN A 283 15.67 -14.85 -2.82
CA ASN A 283 16.66 -15.61 -3.57
C ASN A 283 16.07 -16.63 -4.54
N HIS A 284 14.79 -16.47 -4.89
CA HIS A 284 14.15 -17.24 -5.93
C HIS A 284 13.64 -16.32 -7.03
N LEU A 285 13.69 -16.79 -8.28
CA LEU A 285 13.04 -16.11 -9.40
C LEU A 285 11.53 -16.00 -9.12
N SER A 286 11.01 -14.78 -9.24
CA SER A 286 9.60 -14.50 -8.97
C SER A 286 8.69 -15.11 -10.03
N ILE A 287 7.44 -15.35 -9.64
CA ILE A 287 6.42 -15.97 -10.48
C ILE A 287 5.21 -15.07 -10.60
N ARG A 288 4.60 -15.01 -11.79
CA ARG A 288 3.40 -14.19 -12.06
C ARG A 288 2.37 -14.98 -12.86
N THR A 289 1.09 -14.69 -12.63
CA THR A 289 -0.01 -15.25 -13.44
C THR A 289 0.15 -14.89 -14.92
N ALA A 290 -0.23 -15.81 -15.82
CA ALA A 290 -0.17 -15.57 -17.27
C ALA A 290 -1.12 -14.46 -17.73
N LYS A 291 -2.25 -14.31 -17.03
CA LYS A 291 -3.29 -13.31 -17.31
C LYS A 291 -3.70 -12.60 -16.01
N PRO A 292 -4.27 -11.39 -16.09
CA PRO A 292 -4.89 -10.75 -14.96
C PRO A 292 -6.05 -11.59 -14.39
N ILE A 293 -6.16 -11.63 -13.07
CA ILE A 293 -7.23 -12.32 -12.33
C ILE A 293 -8.13 -11.26 -11.69
N ASN A 294 -9.44 -11.43 -11.80
CA ASN A 294 -10.39 -10.56 -11.12
C ASN A 294 -10.32 -10.78 -9.60
N LEU A 295 -10.02 -9.72 -8.87
CA LEU A 295 -9.99 -9.69 -7.42
C LEU A 295 -11.05 -8.71 -6.90
N GLY A 296 -11.68 -9.08 -5.79
CA GLY A 296 -12.73 -8.30 -5.14
C GLY A 296 -12.73 -8.56 -3.64
N VAL A 297 -13.86 -8.26 -3.00
CA VAL A 297 -14.05 -8.48 -1.55
C VAL A 297 -14.05 -9.97 -1.18
N ASP A 298 -14.44 -10.85 -2.10
CA ASP A 298 -14.31 -12.28 -1.91
C ASP A 298 -12.89 -12.73 -2.24
N ALA A 299 -12.31 -13.55 -1.37
CA ALA A 299 -10.94 -13.99 -1.53
C ALA A 299 -10.81 -14.98 -2.70
N THR A 300 -10.14 -14.55 -3.77
CA THR A 300 -9.79 -15.42 -4.91
C THR A 300 -8.57 -16.25 -4.56
N PHE A 301 -8.59 -17.55 -4.86
CA PHE A 301 -7.44 -18.44 -4.63
C PHE A 301 -6.57 -18.55 -5.88
N VAL A 302 -5.27 -18.33 -5.70
CA VAL A 302 -4.23 -18.55 -6.71
C VAL A 302 -3.23 -19.56 -6.15
N ASP A 303 -2.97 -20.62 -6.90
CA ASP A 303 -2.07 -21.69 -6.46
C ASP A 303 -0.91 -21.85 -7.44
N PHE A 304 0.22 -21.22 -7.15
CA PHE A 304 1.45 -21.39 -7.92
C PHE A 304 2.14 -22.73 -7.66
N SER A 305 1.69 -23.52 -6.69
CA SER A 305 2.23 -24.87 -6.44
C SER A 305 1.66 -25.94 -7.38
N ASN A 306 0.58 -25.61 -8.09
CA ASN A 306 -0.05 -26.48 -9.07
C ASN A 306 0.51 -26.20 -10.47
N SER A 307 1.10 -27.20 -11.12
CA SER A 307 1.66 -27.06 -12.48
C SER A 307 0.62 -26.75 -13.57
N SER A 308 -0.68 -26.87 -13.26
CA SER A 308 -1.77 -26.45 -14.15
C SER A 308 -2.09 -24.96 -14.06
N THR A 309 -1.57 -24.23 -13.07
CA THR A 309 -1.80 -22.79 -12.93
C THR A 309 -0.99 -22.04 -14.00
N PRO A 310 -1.65 -21.31 -14.92
CA PRO A 310 -0.93 -20.65 -16.01
C PRO A 310 -0.06 -19.50 -15.50
N THR A 311 1.23 -19.57 -15.81
CA THR A 311 2.24 -18.56 -15.45
C THR A 311 2.73 -17.81 -16.68
N TYR A 312 3.18 -16.58 -16.47
CA TYR A 312 3.69 -15.75 -17.56
C TYR A 312 5.08 -16.23 -18.01
N GLY A 313 5.26 -16.37 -19.32
CA GLY A 313 6.51 -16.81 -19.96
C GLY A 313 6.66 -18.33 -20.04
N THR A 314 7.83 -18.81 -20.46
CA THR A 314 8.14 -20.24 -20.64
C THR A 314 9.07 -20.72 -19.53
N HIS A 315 8.83 -21.93 -19.00
CA HIS A 315 9.58 -22.49 -17.87
C HIS A 315 9.71 -21.53 -16.68
N ALA A 316 8.65 -20.75 -16.41
CA ALA A 316 8.62 -19.72 -15.37
C ALA A 316 8.81 -20.24 -13.94
N ALA A 317 8.77 -21.56 -13.76
CA ALA A 317 8.89 -22.24 -12.48
C ALA A 317 9.55 -23.61 -12.66
N TYR A 318 10.15 -24.12 -11.59
CA TYR A 318 10.59 -25.49 -11.49
C TYR A 318 9.36 -26.41 -11.43
N VAL A 319 9.34 -27.48 -12.21
CA VAL A 319 8.22 -28.42 -12.28
C VAL A 319 8.70 -29.84 -12.02
N GLU A 320 8.07 -30.50 -11.05
CA GLU A 320 8.27 -31.91 -10.73
C GLU A 320 6.90 -32.61 -10.65
N GLY A 321 6.52 -33.31 -11.72
CA GLY A 321 5.19 -33.91 -11.84
C GLY A 321 4.08 -32.85 -11.81
N THR A 322 3.20 -32.91 -10.81
CA THR A 322 2.12 -31.92 -10.63
C THR A 322 2.53 -30.72 -9.76
N LEU A 323 3.70 -30.80 -9.13
CA LEU A 323 4.24 -29.73 -8.30
C LEU A 323 4.91 -28.68 -9.19
N GLN A 324 4.67 -27.43 -8.85
CA GLN A 324 5.39 -26.28 -9.36
C GLN A 324 6.02 -25.50 -8.19
N ALA A 325 7.24 -25.02 -8.35
CA ALA A 325 7.95 -24.25 -7.34
C ALA A 325 8.71 -23.07 -7.97
N LEU A 326 8.95 -22.00 -7.20
CA LEU A 326 9.81 -20.92 -7.64
C LEU A 326 11.24 -21.46 -7.79
N TRP A 327 11.99 -21.00 -8.80
CA TRP A 327 13.37 -21.41 -9.00
C TRP A 327 14.29 -20.77 -7.96
N ALA A 328 15.01 -21.57 -7.18
CA ALA A 328 16.05 -21.06 -6.28
C ALA A 328 17.32 -20.64 -7.07
N GLY A 329 18.00 -19.59 -6.62
CA GLY A 329 19.39 -19.33 -7.02
C GLY A 329 19.77 -17.91 -7.40
N ASP A 330 18.83 -16.96 -7.34
CA ASP A 330 19.10 -15.54 -7.65
C ASP A 330 19.63 -14.83 -6.41
N VAL A 331 20.95 -14.93 -6.18
CA VAL A 331 21.60 -14.46 -4.95
C VAL A 331 21.78 -12.95 -4.97
N ASN A 332 22.07 -12.39 -6.15
CA ASN A 332 22.36 -10.97 -6.32
C ASN A 332 21.14 -10.13 -6.76
N GLN A 333 19.97 -10.77 -6.90
CA GLN A 333 18.69 -10.16 -7.27
C GLN A 333 18.71 -9.46 -8.64
N ASP A 334 19.46 -10.02 -9.59
CA ASP A 334 19.51 -9.52 -10.97
C ASP A 334 18.45 -10.16 -11.90
N ALA A 335 17.55 -10.97 -11.31
CA ALA A 335 16.49 -11.70 -11.98
C ALA A 335 17.00 -12.73 -12.99
N ALA A 336 18.18 -13.31 -12.72
CA ALA A 336 18.73 -14.42 -13.45
C ALA A 336 19.38 -15.45 -12.51
N LEU A 337 19.58 -16.66 -13.03
CA LEU A 337 20.45 -17.67 -12.42
C LEU A 337 21.69 -17.78 -13.29
N ILE A 338 22.84 -17.42 -12.73
CA ILE A 338 24.12 -17.41 -13.43
C ILE A 338 25.17 -18.14 -12.59
N ALA A 339 25.55 -19.35 -13.01
CA ALA A 339 26.66 -20.07 -12.38
C ALA A 339 28.01 -19.55 -12.87
N GLU A 340 28.15 -19.31 -14.18
CA GLU A 340 29.42 -18.92 -14.81
C GLU A 340 29.26 -17.65 -15.65
N GLY A 341 30.19 -16.71 -15.50
CA GLY A 341 30.21 -15.45 -16.24
C GLY A 341 30.03 -14.20 -15.37
N ASN A 342 29.72 -13.07 -16.00
CA ASN A 342 29.46 -11.81 -15.31
C ASN A 342 28.20 -11.91 -14.46
N ASN A 343 28.21 -11.29 -13.27
CA ASN A 343 27.14 -11.36 -12.27
C ASN A 343 26.82 -12.80 -11.82
N SER A 344 27.82 -13.68 -11.80
CA SER A 344 27.64 -15.04 -11.29
C SER A 344 27.17 -15.05 -9.83
N ASP A 345 26.01 -15.67 -9.58
CA ASP A 345 25.47 -15.95 -8.25
C ASP A 345 26.43 -16.82 -7.45
N ARG A 346 27.07 -17.79 -8.11
CA ARG A 346 28.10 -18.64 -7.51
C ARG A 346 29.29 -17.84 -7.00
N THR A 347 29.75 -16.86 -7.77
CA THR A 347 30.85 -15.97 -7.37
C THR A 347 30.41 -15.05 -6.23
N SER A 348 29.13 -14.66 -6.20
CA SER A 348 28.55 -13.88 -5.11
C SER A 348 28.53 -14.67 -3.79
N ILE A 349 28.15 -15.95 -3.82
CA ILE A 349 28.25 -16.86 -2.66
C ILE A 349 29.70 -16.98 -2.21
N LEU A 350 30.65 -17.26 -3.12
CA LEU A 350 32.06 -17.41 -2.76
C LEU A 350 32.63 -16.13 -2.13
N ALA A 351 32.35 -14.97 -2.72
CA ALA A 351 32.79 -13.69 -2.20
C ALA A 351 32.25 -13.44 -0.79
N LEU A 352 30.98 -13.77 -0.53
CA LEU A 352 30.37 -13.67 0.79
C LEU A 352 31.15 -14.47 1.85
N LEU A 353 31.51 -15.72 1.53
CA LEU A 353 32.27 -16.59 2.44
C LEU A 353 33.69 -16.07 2.68
N LEU A 354 34.42 -15.72 1.63
CA LEU A 354 35.82 -15.29 1.72
C LEU A 354 35.97 -13.94 2.41
N MET A 355 34.94 -13.09 2.38
CA MET A 355 34.94 -11.76 2.98
C MET A 355 34.31 -11.73 4.39
N ASP A 356 33.80 -12.86 4.91
CA ASP A 356 33.27 -12.89 6.26
C ASP A 356 34.39 -12.65 7.27
N ALA A 357 34.18 -11.73 8.23
CA ALA A 357 35.18 -11.34 9.20
C ALA A 357 35.66 -12.50 10.09
N ASN A 358 34.84 -13.55 10.23
CA ASN A 358 35.18 -14.73 11.02
C ASN A 358 35.91 -15.81 10.18
N ASN A 359 36.03 -15.64 8.86
CA ASN A 359 36.76 -16.56 7.98
C ASN A 359 38.23 -16.15 7.83
N GLU A 360 38.98 -16.19 8.93
CA GLU A 360 40.38 -15.71 8.99
C GLU A 360 41.34 -16.43 8.02
N SER A 361 40.98 -17.66 7.61
CA SER A 361 41.77 -18.49 6.69
C SER A 361 41.31 -18.40 5.23
N ALA A 362 40.32 -17.56 4.92
CA ALA A 362 39.71 -17.45 3.58
C ALA A 362 39.32 -18.83 3.00
N SER A 363 38.73 -19.67 3.84
CA SER A 363 38.36 -21.03 3.45
C SER A 363 37.06 -21.04 2.65
N SER A 364 37.03 -21.77 1.54
CA SER A 364 35.85 -21.95 0.70
C SER A 364 34.82 -22.94 1.28
N ASN A 365 35.16 -23.65 2.36
CA ASN A 365 34.23 -24.52 3.10
C ASN A 365 33.74 -23.88 4.41
N PHE A 366 34.02 -22.60 4.64
CA PHE A 366 33.50 -21.86 5.79
C PHE A 366 31.97 -21.84 5.76
N GLN A 367 31.34 -21.84 6.93
CA GLN A 367 29.88 -21.83 7.08
C GLN A 367 29.46 -20.53 7.73
N ILE A 368 28.49 -19.84 7.11
CA ILE A 368 27.89 -18.63 7.69
C ILE A 368 26.46 -18.97 8.10
N GLN A 369 26.17 -18.93 9.41
CA GLN A 369 24.81 -19.15 9.91
C GLN A 369 24.09 -17.81 10.12
N ARG A 370 23.21 -17.44 9.18
CA ARG A 370 22.36 -16.24 9.29
C ARG A 370 21.25 -16.24 8.24
N TYR A 371 20.29 -15.34 8.40
CA TYR A 371 19.31 -15.02 7.36
C TYR A 371 19.99 -14.27 6.20
N ASP A 372 20.24 -14.96 5.08
CA ASP A 372 20.97 -14.41 3.93
C ASP A 372 20.29 -14.81 2.59
N ALA A 373 20.51 -14.01 1.55
CA ALA A 373 20.05 -14.35 0.20
C ALA A 373 20.88 -15.49 -0.41
N ALA A 374 22.13 -15.67 0.00
CA ALA A 374 22.99 -16.75 -0.46
C ALA A 374 22.60 -18.15 0.05
N ASP A 375 21.76 -18.24 1.09
CA ASP A 375 21.18 -19.49 1.60
C ASP A 375 20.03 -19.95 0.69
N LEU A 376 20.38 -20.66 -0.39
CA LEU A 376 19.48 -21.10 -1.45
C LEU A 376 18.64 -22.31 -1.05
N ASN A 377 19.14 -23.13 -0.11
CA ASN A 377 18.43 -24.32 0.37
C ASN A 377 17.53 -24.02 1.60
N LEU A 378 17.61 -22.80 2.13
CA LEU A 378 16.85 -22.26 3.26
C LEU A 378 17.07 -23.04 4.57
N ASP A 379 18.28 -23.58 4.77
CA ASP A 379 18.67 -24.30 5.98
C ASP A 379 19.31 -23.40 7.06
N GLY A 380 19.51 -22.12 6.76
CA GLY A 380 20.12 -21.14 7.66
C GLY A 380 21.64 -21.11 7.62
N ILE A 381 22.29 -21.93 6.78
CA ILE A 381 23.74 -22.03 6.63
C ILE A 381 24.12 -21.77 5.18
N VAL A 382 24.81 -20.65 4.93
CA VAL A 382 25.42 -20.41 3.61
C VAL A 382 26.71 -21.23 3.49
N LEU A 383 26.78 -22.06 2.46
CA LEU A 383 27.92 -22.94 2.18
C LEU A 383 28.25 -23.00 0.69
N TYR A 384 29.52 -22.79 0.35
CA TYR A 384 30.00 -22.89 -1.04
C TYR A 384 30.45 -24.31 -1.43
N ALA A 385 31.20 -25.00 -0.57
CA ALA A 385 31.73 -26.34 -0.84
C ALA A 385 31.47 -27.32 0.31
N GLY A 386 30.95 -28.51 -0.02
CA GLY A 386 30.64 -29.57 0.94
C GLY A 386 29.27 -30.18 0.69
N PRO A 387 28.84 -31.14 1.52
CA PRO A 387 27.47 -31.65 1.50
C PRO A 387 26.45 -30.52 1.70
N ASN A 388 25.33 -30.58 1.00
CA ASN A 388 24.22 -29.62 1.09
C ASN A 388 24.57 -28.16 0.75
N ASN A 389 25.67 -27.90 0.04
CA ASN A 389 26.03 -26.54 -0.35
C ASN A 389 24.98 -25.85 -1.25
N ASP A 390 24.95 -24.52 -1.21
CA ASP A 390 24.01 -23.71 -2.00
C ASP A 390 24.34 -23.76 -3.49
N THR A 391 25.62 -23.89 -3.84
CA THR A 391 26.06 -23.93 -5.24
C THR A 391 25.47 -25.10 -6.02
N ASN A 392 25.19 -26.24 -5.37
CA ASN A 392 24.57 -27.38 -6.02
C ASN A 392 23.11 -27.12 -6.38
N VAL A 393 22.39 -26.32 -5.58
CA VAL A 393 21.01 -25.88 -5.91
C VAL A 393 21.05 -25.06 -7.20
N LEU A 394 21.95 -24.07 -7.27
CA LEU A 394 22.14 -23.22 -8.44
C LEU A 394 22.53 -24.03 -9.69
N PHE A 395 23.55 -24.88 -9.60
CA PHE A 395 24.00 -25.70 -10.74
C PHE A 395 22.93 -26.69 -11.18
N GLY A 396 22.24 -27.34 -10.24
CA GLY A 396 21.15 -28.26 -10.55
C GLY A 396 20.08 -27.56 -11.39
N ASN A 397 19.69 -26.35 -11.00
CA ASN A 397 18.71 -25.56 -11.73
C ASN A 397 19.16 -25.16 -13.13
N ILE A 398 20.42 -24.75 -13.30
CA ILE A 398 20.95 -24.33 -14.61
C ILE A 398 21.14 -25.53 -15.54
N LEU A 399 21.77 -26.59 -15.06
CA LEU A 399 22.13 -27.76 -15.88
C LEU A 399 20.90 -28.56 -16.30
N LEU A 400 19.90 -28.67 -15.41
CA LEU A 400 18.67 -29.42 -15.66
C LEU A 400 17.54 -28.52 -16.18
N HIS A 401 17.79 -27.24 -16.43
CA HIS A 401 16.78 -26.34 -16.98
C HIS A 401 16.28 -26.90 -18.33
N PRO A 402 14.96 -27.02 -18.58
CA PRO A 402 14.46 -27.67 -19.80
C PRO A 402 14.90 -27.01 -21.11
N ALA A 403 15.19 -25.70 -21.09
CA ALA A 403 15.73 -24.98 -22.24
C ALA A 403 17.26 -25.15 -22.43
N ASN A 404 17.97 -25.71 -21.46
CA ASN A 404 19.41 -25.98 -21.53
C ASN A 404 19.70 -27.39 -22.05
N VAL A 405 19.36 -27.63 -23.31
CA VAL A 405 19.37 -28.97 -23.93
C VAL A 405 20.75 -29.66 -23.92
N TYR A 406 21.83 -28.87 -23.80
CA TYR A 406 23.22 -29.37 -23.79
C TYR A 406 23.87 -29.35 -22.40
N ALA A 407 23.12 -29.04 -21.34
CA ALA A 407 23.64 -28.90 -19.98
C ALA A 407 24.87 -27.98 -19.90
N ASN A 408 24.84 -26.85 -20.61
CA ASN A 408 25.91 -25.86 -20.58
C ASN A 408 25.93 -25.17 -19.20
N SER A 409 27.08 -25.13 -18.53
CA SER A 409 27.22 -24.50 -17.21
C SER A 409 27.11 -22.97 -17.24
N ASN A 410 27.31 -22.36 -18.40
CA ASN A 410 27.15 -20.91 -18.63
C ASN A 410 25.77 -20.54 -19.19
N PHE A 411 24.80 -21.48 -19.20
CA PHE A 411 23.43 -21.17 -19.55
C PHE A 411 22.83 -20.23 -18.49
N ILE A 412 22.10 -19.20 -18.95
CA ILE A 412 21.46 -18.21 -18.09
C ILE A 412 19.97 -18.51 -18.05
N VAL A 413 19.45 -18.84 -16.87
CA VAL A 413 18.00 -18.88 -16.64
C VAL A 413 17.57 -17.45 -16.31
N ARG A 414 16.61 -16.90 -17.07
CA ARG A 414 16.09 -15.55 -16.81
C ARG A 414 14.72 -15.63 -16.21
N GLU A 415 14.42 -14.70 -15.32
CA GLU A 415 13.08 -14.58 -14.79
C GLU A 415 12.06 -14.29 -15.89
N ALA A 416 11.03 -15.13 -15.95
CA ALA A 416 9.96 -15.00 -16.94
C ALA A 416 9.02 -13.83 -16.60
N ALA A 417 8.85 -13.49 -15.32
CA ALA A 417 7.87 -12.51 -14.86
C ALA A 417 8.19 -11.04 -15.20
N LEU A 418 9.41 -10.74 -15.63
CA LEU A 418 9.88 -9.40 -16.05
C LEU A 418 9.96 -9.18 -17.56
N GLN A 419 9.80 -10.25 -18.35
CA GLN A 419 9.71 -10.16 -19.81
C GLN A 419 8.29 -9.75 -20.22
#